data_AF-A0A8J4AYL1-F1
#
_entry.id   AF-A0A8J4AYL1-F1
#
_cell.length_a   1.000
_cell.length_b   1.000
_cell.length_c   1.000
_cell.angle_alpha   90.00
_cell.angle_beta   90.00
_cell.angle_gamma   90.00
#
_symmetry.space_group_name_H-M   'P 1'
#
loop_
_entity.id
_entity.type
_entity.pdbx_description
1 polymer ?
#
loop_
_entity_poly.entity_id
_entity_poly.type
_entity_poly.pdbx_seq_one_letter_code
_entity_poly.pdbx_strand_id
1 'polypeptide(L)'
;MLEISLEGMAPGMFAHKFIIIVITLTMSNSYQGLALDSISSSSRNTSAENLLKQCYNSQFQASGSRFSEYMDGKPTRSLYLHRVWWSTRRSEFPLSFFTQADLQRLWALQEQCKSFPGGTVVAAIWLPLSSNGAPGGEDKAADAEAAKLGPGLSAGHVPTVKNATAILDKVFALNEAATNASCVLRLLLLYELVIDEALTLLMPINTMRNAAMMATDSELVAMVDVDLSANKDLSKSVMRSPERMKEIILHAEKQRMVWILPAFDVSSSVPPPMRNYVADEALSVPHAEKFRLKDMWIKYRLIFPFALERGYTRGHNATNYEEWFVSQAQYPAYYEEGYEPWFMASR
;
A
#
# COMPACT_ATOMS: atom_id res chain seq x y z
N MET A 1 -12.60 -22.92 -22.54
CA MET A 1 -13.59 -23.26 -21.50
C MET A 1 -12.83 -24.11 -20.50
N LEU A 2 -12.23 -23.46 -19.51
CA LEU A 2 -11.31 -24.05 -18.55
C LEU A 2 -11.95 -23.89 -17.17
N GLU A 3 -12.39 -25.01 -16.62
CA GLU A 3 -13.04 -25.13 -15.32
C GLU A 3 -11.91 -25.18 -14.27
N ILE A 4 -11.83 -24.19 -13.38
CA ILE A 4 -10.87 -24.18 -12.28
C ILE A 4 -11.66 -24.56 -11.01
N SER A 5 -11.41 -25.77 -10.53
CA SER A 5 -11.88 -26.26 -9.23
C SER A 5 -11.12 -25.56 -8.10
N LEU A 6 -11.85 -24.91 -7.19
CA LEU A 6 -11.34 -24.33 -5.95
C LEU A 6 -11.71 -25.26 -4.79
N GLU A 7 -10.97 -26.35 -4.63
CA GLU A 7 -10.95 -27.11 -3.38
C GLU A 7 -9.55 -27.06 -2.76
N GLY A 8 -9.45 -26.48 -1.57
CA GLY A 8 -8.28 -26.61 -0.70
C GLY A 8 -7.48 -25.33 -0.44
N MET A 9 -8.07 -24.34 0.25
CA MET A 9 -7.28 -23.35 0.99
C MET A 9 -7.41 -23.62 2.49
N ALA A 10 -6.35 -24.16 3.08
CA ALA A 10 -6.21 -24.28 4.53
C ALA A 10 -5.85 -22.91 5.14
N PRO A 11 -6.47 -22.49 6.26
CA PRO A 11 -6.14 -21.25 6.94
C PRO A 11 -4.89 -21.45 7.80
N GLY A 12 -3.75 -20.92 7.35
CA GLY A 12 -2.49 -21.05 8.08
C GLY A 12 -1.28 -20.51 7.34
N MET A 13 -1.39 -19.33 6.70
CA MET A 13 -0.22 -18.67 6.12
C MET A 13 0.44 -17.77 7.15
N PHE A 14 1.63 -18.19 7.59
CA PHE A 14 2.54 -17.37 8.38
C PHE A 14 2.92 -16.11 7.60
N ALA A 15 2.75 -14.98 8.28
CA ALA A 15 3.25 -13.66 7.94
C ALA A 15 4.68 -13.70 7.36
N HIS A 16 4.84 -13.39 6.07
CA HIS A 16 6.14 -13.20 5.44
C HIS A 16 6.44 -11.70 5.38
N LYS A 17 7.65 -11.31 5.82
CA LYS A 17 8.21 -9.97 5.56
C LYS A 17 8.90 -10.01 4.20
N PHE A 18 8.60 -9.03 3.35
CA PHE A 18 9.29 -8.82 2.08
C PHE A 18 10.18 -7.57 2.15
N ILE A 19 11.25 -7.54 1.36
CA ILE A 19 12.28 -6.49 1.41
C ILE A 19 12.20 -5.66 0.14
N ILE A 20 12.11 -4.33 0.25
CA ILE A 20 12.32 -3.39 -0.86
C ILE A 20 13.62 -2.63 -0.66
N ILE A 21 14.39 -2.51 -1.73
CA ILE A 21 15.58 -1.66 -1.78
C ILE A 21 15.39 -0.69 -2.94
N VAL A 22 15.53 0.60 -2.69
CA VAL A 22 15.19 1.64 -3.68
C VAL A 22 16.42 2.00 -4.50
N ILE A 23 16.40 1.76 -5.83
CA ILE A 23 17.22 2.49 -6.81
C ILE A 23 16.54 2.55 -8.20
N THR A 24 16.43 3.78 -8.67
CA THR A 24 16.14 4.37 -9.98
C THR A 24 16.12 3.56 -11.27
N LEU A 25 15.05 3.77 -12.06
CA LEU A 25 14.88 3.44 -13.48
C LEU A 25 14.14 4.62 -14.19
N THR A 26 13.98 4.57 -15.52
CA THR A 26 13.34 5.58 -16.39
C THR A 26 12.12 4.98 -17.08
N MET A 27 10.99 5.68 -17.12
CA MET A 27 9.93 5.45 -18.13
C MET A 27 9.47 6.80 -18.66
N SER A 28 8.92 6.86 -19.87
CA SER A 28 8.38 8.10 -20.43
C SER A 28 6.91 7.89 -20.78
N ASN A 29 5.99 8.68 -20.21
CA ASN A 29 4.71 9.02 -20.84
C ASN A 29 4.06 10.24 -20.17
N SER A 30 3.29 10.98 -20.97
CA SER A 30 2.78 12.33 -20.68
C SER A 30 1.38 12.34 -20.06
N TYR A 31 1.22 12.92 -18.86
CA TYR A 31 -0.08 13.33 -18.31
C TYR A 31 0.08 14.58 -17.41
N GLN A 32 -0.83 15.56 -17.49
CA GLN A 32 -0.77 16.82 -16.73
C GLN A 32 -1.66 16.76 -15.47
N GLY A 33 -1.12 17.19 -14.33
CA GLY A 33 -1.84 17.34 -13.05
C GLY A 33 -1.74 18.78 -12.52
N LEU A 34 -2.78 19.22 -11.82
CA LEU A 34 -2.95 20.56 -11.22
C LEU A 34 -2.53 20.56 -9.73
N ALA A 35 -1.90 21.64 -9.29
CA ALA A 35 -1.42 21.85 -7.91
C ALA A 35 -2.39 22.71 -7.07
N LEU A 36 -2.40 22.47 -5.75
CA LEU A 36 -3.16 23.22 -4.74
C LEU A 36 -2.20 23.63 -3.60
N ASP A 37 -2.13 24.93 -3.30
CA ASP A 37 -1.25 25.50 -2.26
C ASP A 37 -1.98 26.25 -1.13
N SER A 38 -1.54 25.94 0.11
CA SER A 38 -1.52 26.71 1.38
C SER A 38 -2.81 27.09 2.15
N ILE A 39 -3.02 26.46 3.33
CA ILE A 39 -3.93 26.86 4.45
C ILE A 39 -3.23 26.54 5.79
N SER A 40 -3.57 27.06 6.99
CA SER A 40 -2.89 26.88 8.31
C SER A 40 -3.05 25.48 9.00
N SER A 41 -2.17 25.08 9.94
CA SER A 41 -1.90 23.66 10.33
C SER A 41 -2.80 22.97 11.37
N SER A 42 -3.56 23.67 12.22
CA SER A 42 -4.43 23.01 13.23
C SER A 42 -5.89 22.89 12.78
N SER A 43 -6.38 23.82 11.94
CA SER A 43 -7.65 23.67 11.21
C SER A 43 -7.52 22.84 9.92
N ARG A 44 -6.28 22.53 9.50
CA ARG A 44 -5.93 21.76 8.28
C ARG A 44 -6.39 20.31 8.31
N ASN A 45 -6.33 19.64 9.46
CA ASN A 45 -6.53 18.19 9.49
C ASN A 45 -8.02 17.85 9.33
N THR A 46 -8.89 18.50 10.11
CA THR A 46 -10.34 18.33 9.95
C THR A 46 -10.82 18.82 8.58
N SER A 47 -10.16 19.81 7.96
CA SER A 47 -10.52 20.25 6.61
C SER A 47 -10.03 19.28 5.53
N ALA A 48 -8.81 18.75 5.62
CA ALA A 48 -8.25 17.81 4.65
C ALA A 48 -8.97 16.46 4.67
N GLU A 49 -9.22 15.91 5.87
CA GLU A 49 -9.99 14.66 6.03
C GLU A 49 -11.39 14.80 5.43
N ASN A 50 -12.09 15.89 5.73
CA ASN A 50 -13.44 16.13 5.21
C ASN A 50 -13.44 16.42 3.70
N LEU A 51 -12.47 17.18 3.19
CA LEU A 51 -12.35 17.46 1.76
C LEU A 51 -12.06 16.17 0.97
N LEU A 52 -11.17 15.32 1.47
CA LEU A 52 -10.88 14.02 0.86
C LEU A 52 -12.12 13.12 0.88
N LYS A 53 -12.81 13.02 2.02
CA LYS A 53 -14.08 12.27 2.13
C LYS A 53 -15.13 12.79 1.16
N GLN A 54 -15.33 14.10 1.09
CA GLN A 54 -16.28 14.72 0.17
C GLN A 54 -15.93 14.44 -1.29
N CYS A 55 -14.67 14.63 -1.66
CA CYS A 55 -14.18 14.40 -3.02
C CYS A 55 -14.38 12.93 -3.41
N TYR A 56 -13.90 12.01 -2.58
CA TYR A 56 -13.98 10.57 -2.83
C TYR A 56 -15.42 10.08 -2.91
N ASN A 57 -16.22 10.40 -1.89
CA ASN A 57 -17.58 9.88 -1.77
C ASN A 57 -18.58 10.59 -2.71
N SER A 58 -18.18 11.63 -3.45
CA SER A 58 -19.05 12.31 -4.42
C SER A 58 -19.52 11.38 -5.55
N GLN A 59 -18.79 10.30 -5.82
CA GLN A 59 -19.12 9.30 -6.85
C GLN A 59 -19.68 7.99 -6.27
N PHE A 60 -19.89 7.92 -4.95
CA PHE A 60 -20.35 6.71 -4.28
C PHE A 60 -21.78 6.32 -4.70
N GLN A 61 -22.01 5.02 -4.86
CA GLN A 61 -23.28 4.40 -5.18
C GLN A 61 -23.55 3.24 -4.22
N ALA A 62 -24.69 3.30 -3.53
CA ALA A 62 -25.09 2.30 -2.54
C ALA A 62 -25.61 0.97 -3.15
N SER A 63 -25.50 0.78 -4.46
CA SER A 63 -26.05 -0.40 -5.16
C SER A 63 -25.29 -1.69 -4.89
N GLY A 64 -24.09 -1.62 -4.30
CA GLY A 64 -23.20 -2.75 -4.06
C GLY A 64 -22.51 -3.26 -5.32
N SER A 65 -21.31 -3.83 -5.15
CA SER A 65 -20.48 -4.38 -6.24
C SER A 65 -20.99 -5.74 -6.68
N ARG A 66 -20.98 -5.96 -8.00
CA ARG A 66 -21.25 -7.27 -8.62
C ARG A 66 -20.01 -7.82 -9.33
N PHE A 67 -19.86 -9.13 -9.33
CA PHE A 67 -18.74 -9.83 -9.97
C PHE A 67 -18.67 -9.54 -11.47
N SER A 68 -19.82 -9.40 -12.13
CA SER A 68 -19.87 -9.01 -13.55
C SER A 68 -19.24 -7.64 -13.81
N GLU A 69 -19.41 -6.67 -12.91
CA GLU A 69 -18.84 -5.33 -13.05
C GLU A 69 -17.33 -5.33 -12.87
N TYR A 70 -16.84 -6.17 -11.95
CA TYR A 70 -15.41 -6.42 -11.75
C TYR A 70 -14.77 -7.02 -13.01
N MET A 71 -15.41 -8.04 -13.61
CA MET A 71 -14.92 -8.68 -14.84
C MET A 71 -14.97 -7.75 -16.06
N ASP A 72 -15.92 -6.81 -16.09
CA ASP A 72 -15.99 -5.75 -17.11
C ASP A 72 -14.91 -4.66 -16.93
N GLY A 73 -14.11 -4.72 -15.86
CA GLY A 73 -13.10 -3.70 -15.54
C GLY A 73 -13.71 -2.34 -15.17
N LYS A 74 -14.98 -2.31 -14.73
CA LYS A 74 -15.63 -1.07 -14.33
C LYS A 74 -15.07 -0.62 -12.96
N PRO A 75 -14.82 0.69 -12.78
CA PRO A 75 -14.41 1.18 -11.47
C PRO A 75 -15.52 0.93 -10.45
N THR A 76 -15.18 0.33 -9.31
CA THR A 76 -16.13 0.14 -8.21
C THR A 76 -16.59 1.51 -7.70
N ARG A 77 -17.91 1.72 -7.72
CA ARG A 77 -18.55 2.93 -7.16
C ARG A 77 -19.16 2.67 -5.78
N SER A 78 -19.09 1.45 -5.30
CA SER A 78 -19.65 0.95 -4.04
C SER A 78 -18.66 0.99 -2.89
N LEU A 79 -17.47 1.55 -3.12
CA LEU A 79 -16.44 1.75 -2.11
C LEU A 79 -16.62 3.14 -1.47
N TYR A 80 -16.91 3.17 -0.17
CA TYR A 80 -17.16 4.40 0.59
C TYR A 80 -16.00 4.68 1.55
N LEU A 81 -15.43 5.88 1.50
CA LEU A 81 -14.44 6.35 2.46
C LEU A 81 -15.13 6.75 3.77
N HIS A 82 -15.16 5.82 4.72
CA HIS A 82 -15.83 5.95 6.01
C HIS A 82 -15.10 6.93 6.93
N ARG A 83 -13.80 6.71 7.13
CA ARG A 83 -12.99 7.49 8.07
C ARG A 83 -11.56 7.62 7.57
N VAL A 84 -10.96 8.76 7.91
CA VAL A 84 -9.56 9.07 7.65
C VAL A 84 -8.91 9.34 9.01
N TRP A 85 -7.72 8.79 9.21
CA TRP A 85 -6.84 9.14 10.32
C TRP A 85 -5.64 9.86 9.75
N TRP A 86 -5.42 11.10 10.17
CA TRP A 86 -4.33 11.93 9.68
C TRP A 86 -3.32 12.22 10.79
N SER A 87 -2.10 11.70 10.66
CA SER A 87 -1.02 11.97 11.64
C SER A 87 -0.83 13.46 11.86
N THR A 88 -0.61 13.85 13.11
CA THR A 88 -0.31 15.25 13.47
C THR A 88 1.15 15.61 13.22
N ARG A 89 2.02 14.59 13.07
CA ARG A 89 3.43 14.74 12.73
C ARG A 89 3.63 15.15 11.28
N ARG A 90 4.76 15.82 11.00
CA ARG A 90 5.19 16.19 9.66
C ARG A 90 6.22 15.20 9.13
N SER A 91 6.13 14.91 7.85
CA SER A 91 7.16 14.11 7.16
C SER A 91 8.49 14.87 7.14
N GLU A 92 9.58 14.14 7.34
CA GLU A 92 10.96 14.61 7.12
C GLU A 92 11.37 14.53 5.65
N PHE A 93 10.64 13.76 4.84
CA PHE A 93 11.02 13.43 3.47
C PHE A 93 9.99 13.88 2.44
N PRO A 94 10.43 14.25 1.22
CA PRO A 94 9.54 14.55 0.09
C PRO A 94 9.03 13.27 -0.60
N LEU A 95 8.87 12.17 0.15
CA LEU A 95 8.39 10.88 -0.34
C LEU A 95 7.32 10.31 0.59
N SER A 96 6.19 9.91 0.02
CA SER A 96 5.14 9.14 0.69
C SER A 96 5.04 7.75 0.08
N PHE A 97 5.01 6.72 0.92
CA PHE A 97 4.54 5.41 0.48
C PHE A 97 3.03 5.41 0.48
N PHE A 98 2.43 4.84 -0.56
CA PHE A 98 1.02 4.52 -0.56
C PHE A 98 0.82 3.03 -0.79
N THR A 99 -0.12 2.47 -0.05
CA THR A 99 -0.39 1.03 -0.03
C THR A 99 -1.88 0.76 0.18
N GLN A 100 -2.24 -0.50 0.05
CA GLN A 100 -3.56 -1.03 0.38
C GLN A 100 -3.41 -2.18 1.36
N ALA A 101 -4.43 -2.42 2.18
CA ALA A 101 -4.48 -3.59 3.06
C ALA A 101 -5.94 -3.96 3.39
N ASP A 102 -6.12 -5.14 3.98
CA ASP A 102 -7.32 -5.49 4.75
C ASP A 102 -7.01 -5.44 6.26
N LEU A 103 -8.00 -5.75 7.10
CA LEU A 103 -7.82 -5.80 8.56
C LEU A 103 -6.85 -6.91 9.02
N GLN A 104 -6.64 -7.96 8.22
CA GLN A 104 -5.75 -9.08 8.57
C GLN A 104 -4.27 -8.73 8.34
N ARG A 105 -4.00 -7.77 7.46
CA ARG A 105 -2.65 -7.30 7.11
C ARG A 105 -2.17 -6.08 7.90
N LEU A 106 -2.87 -5.66 8.95
CA LEU A 106 -2.47 -4.49 9.75
C LEU A 106 -1.11 -4.65 10.45
N TRP A 107 -0.72 -5.87 10.80
CA TRP A 107 0.61 -6.12 11.35
C TRP A 107 1.71 -5.82 10.32
N ALA A 108 1.48 -6.14 9.05
CA ALA A 108 2.42 -5.87 7.97
C ALA A 108 2.55 -4.36 7.73
N LEU A 109 1.43 -3.64 7.78
CA LEU A 109 1.42 -2.17 7.72
C LEU A 109 2.24 -1.54 8.86
N GLN A 110 2.13 -2.08 10.08
CA GLN A 110 2.93 -1.63 11.21
C GLN A 110 4.43 -1.87 10.98
N GLU A 111 4.81 -3.01 10.41
CA GLU A 111 6.21 -3.29 10.05
C GLU A 111 6.72 -2.37 8.94
N GLN A 112 5.91 -2.14 7.90
CA GLN A 112 6.22 -1.17 6.85
C GLN A 112 6.45 0.23 7.42
N CYS A 113 5.58 0.67 8.34
CA CYS A 113 5.74 1.96 9.01
C CYS A 113 7.01 2.06 9.87
N LYS A 114 7.38 0.99 10.59
CA LYS A 114 8.66 0.92 11.34
C LYS A 114 9.87 0.95 10.41
N SER A 115 9.75 0.41 9.20
CA SER A 115 10.83 0.38 8.21
C SER A 115 11.09 1.75 7.55
N PHE A 116 10.15 2.70 7.63
CA PHE A 116 10.25 4.02 7.04
C PHE A 116 10.06 5.16 8.07
N PRO A 117 10.94 5.25 9.09
CA PRO A 117 10.82 6.24 10.16
C PRO A 117 10.98 7.66 9.61
N GLY A 118 10.11 8.58 10.05
CA GLY A 118 10.11 9.98 9.61
C GLY A 118 9.47 10.24 8.24
N GLY A 119 9.25 9.21 7.42
CA GLY A 119 8.54 9.34 6.15
C GLY A 119 7.03 9.13 6.28
N THR A 120 6.27 9.51 5.25
CA THR A 120 4.81 9.28 5.23
C THR A 120 4.49 7.88 4.70
N VAL A 121 3.59 7.17 5.38
CA VAL A 121 2.94 5.95 4.88
C VAL A 121 1.43 6.17 4.87
N VAL A 122 0.82 6.01 3.70
CA VAL A 122 -0.62 6.16 3.49
C VAL A 122 -1.22 4.81 3.12
N ALA A 123 -2.15 4.30 3.93
CA ALA A 123 -2.77 3.00 3.70
C ALA A 123 -4.27 3.12 3.54
N ALA A 124 -4.78 2.60 2.42
CA ALA A 124 -6.21 2.37 2.23
C ALA A 124 -6.57 0.98 2.76
N ILE A 125 -7.45 0.92 3.76
CA ILE A 125 -7.87 -0.30 4.46
C ILE A 125 -9.26 -0.70 3.96
N TRP A 126 -9.35 -1.87 3.31
CA TRP A 126 -10.58 -2.38 2.72
C TRP A 126 -11.39 -3.21 3.73
N LEU A 127 -12.69 -2.98 3.76
CA LEU A 127 -13.66 -3.71 4.55
C LEU A 127 -14.84 -4.15 3.67
N PRO A 128 -14.85 -5.39 3.13
CA PRO A 128 -16.00 -5.90 2.40
C PRO A 128 -17.18 -6.17 3.34
N LEU A 129 -18.38 -5.75 2.93
CA LEU A 129 -19.64 -5.93 3.66
C LEU A 129 -20.65 -6.65 2.76
N SER A 130 -20.93 -7.92 3.06
CA SER A 130 -21.86 -8.74 2.28
C SER A 130 -23.31 -8.31 2.51
N SER A 131 -24.02 -8.03 1.42
CA SER A 131 -25.43 -7.62 1.44
C SER A 131 -26.38 -8.79 1.74
N ASN A 132 -25.94 -10.03 1.51
CA ASN A 132 -26.79 -11.23 1.65
C ASN A 132 -27.03 -11.65 3.11
N GLY A 133 -26.27 -11.08 4.05
CA GLY A 133 -26.36 -11.40 5.48
C GLY A 133 -27.15 -10.40 6.32
N ALA A 134 -27.68 -9.33 5.74
CA ALA A 134 -28.39 -8.30 6.46
C ALA A 134 -29.90 -8.58 6.45
N PRO A 135 -30.50 -9.16 7.49
CA PRO A 135 -31.94 -9.12 7.63
C PRO A 135 -32.35 -7.64 7.63
N GLY A 136 -33.13 -7.24 6.62
CA GLY A 136 -33.83 -5.96 6.61
C GLY A 136 -34.86 -5.99 7.73
N GLY A 137 -34.40 -5.76 8.96
CA GLY A 137 -35.22 -5.78 10.15
C GLY A 137 -35.85 -4.41 10.38
N GLU A 138 -37.12 -4.40 10.75
CA GLU A 138 -37.96 -3.21 11.02
C GLU A 138 -37.47 -2.35 12.22
N ASP A 139 -36.25 -2.59 12.72
CA ASP A 139 -35.65 -1.84 13.82
C ASP A 139 -35.14 -0.48 13.34
N LYS A 140 -36.05 0.49 13.32
CA LYS A 140 -35.79 1.89 12.97
C LYS A 140 -34.62 2.50 13.76
N ALA A 141 -34.35 2.04 14.98
CA ALA A 141 -33.25 2.58 15.77
C ALA A 141 -31.90 2.08 15.25
N ALA A 142 -31.82 0.80 14.87
CA ALA A 142 -30.63 0.21 14.27
C ALA A 142 -30.36 0.78 12.86
N ASP A 143 -31.39 1.02 12.07
CA ASP A 143 -31.28 1.68 10.77
C ASP A 143 -30.80 3.14 10.91
N ALA A 144 -31.31 3.87 11.90
CA ALA A 144 -30.85 5.23 12.20
C ALA A 144 -29.38 5.26 12.64
N GLU A 145 -28.89 4.20 13.30
CA GLU A 145 -27.48 4.07 13.63
C GLU A 145 -26.62 3.74 12.40
N ALA A 146 -27.06 2.83 11.54
CA ALA A 146 -26.38 2.52 10.28
C ALA A 146 -26.23 3.75 9.39
N ALA A 147 -27.29 4.55 9.26
CA ALA A 147 -27.29 5.80 8.48
C ALA A 147 -26.28 6.84 8.99
N LYS A 148 -25.95 6.85 10.29
CA LYS A 148 -24.91 7.73 10.86
C LYS A 148 -23.50 7.29 10.47
N LEU A 149 -23.28 5.99 10.25
CA LEU A 149 -21.98 5.46 9.86
C LEU A 149 -21.71 5.59 8.37
N GLY A 150 -22.75 5.53 7.54
CA GLY A 150 -22.63 5.78 6.13
C GLY A 150 -23.82 5.29 5.31
N PRO A 151 -23.90 5.73 4.04
CA PRO A 151 -24.98 5.36 3.12
C PRO A 151 -24.95 3.87 2.75
N GLY A 152 -26.13 3.26 2.64
CA GLY A 152 -26.29 1.87 2.20
C GLY A 152 -25.92 0.80 3.24
N LEU A 153 -25.51 1.20 4.45
CA LEU A 153 -25.31 0.25 5.55
C LEU A 153 -26.65 -0.23 6.11
N SER A 154 -26.70 -1.50 6.50
CA SER A 154 -27.80 -2.09 7.27
C SER A 154 -27.43 -2.14 8.75
N ALA A 155 -28.42 -2.37 9.62
CA ALA A 155 -28.23 -2.67 11.04
C ALA A 155 -27.16 -3.76 11.28
N GLY A 156 -27.14 -4.81 10.46
CA GLY A 156 -26.18 -5.92 10.57
C GLY A 156 -24.73 -5.53 10.29
N HIS A 157 -24.48 -4.44 9.55
CA HIS A 157 -23.12 -3.97 9.24
C HIS A 157 -22.52 -3.13 10.37
N VAL A 158 -23.34 -2.56 11.25
CA VAL A 158 -22.93 -1.61 12.30
C VAL A 158 -21.83 -2.17 13.20
N PRO A 159 -21.93 -3.40 13.76
CA PRO A 159 -20.90 -3.93 14.64
C PRO A 159 -19.55 -4.10 13.93
N THR A 160 -19.58 -4.55 12.67
CA THR A 160 -18.37 -4.78 11.86
C THR A 160 -17.64 -3.47 11.57
N VAL A 161 -18.34 -2.42 11.13
CA VAL A 161 -17.75 -1.11 10.85
C VAL A 161 -17.21 -0.46 12.13
N LYS A 162 -17.94 -0.54 13.24
CA LYS A 162 -17.47 -0.04 14.54
C LYS A 162 -16.22 -0.78 15.03
N ASN A 163 -16.20 -2.10 14.91
CA ASN A 163 -15.04 -2.91 15.32
C ASN A 163 -13.81 -2.58 14.47
N ALA A 164 -13.95 -2.51 13.14
CA ALA A 164 -12.89 -2.09 12.24
C ALA A 164 -12.34 -0.71 12.60
N THR A 165 -13.24 0.24 12.89
CA THR A 165 -12.89 1.60 13.33
C THR A 165 -12.09 1.58 14.63
N ALA A 166 -12.53 0.81 15.64
CA ALA A 166 -11.83 0.70 16.92
C ALA A 166 -10.44 0.05 16.80
N ILE A 167 -10.29 -0.96 15.92
CA ILE A 167 -8.99 -1.58 15.63
C ILE A 167 -8.04 -0.55 15.03
N LEU A 168 -8.48 0.22 14.03
CA LEU A 168 -7.65 1.24 13.38
C LEU A 168 -7.36 2.43 14.30
N ASP A 169 -8.31 2.84 15.15
CA ASP A 169 -8.07 3.83 16.22
C ASP A 169 -6.89 3.39 17.09
N LYS A 170 -6.85 2.10 17.50
CA LYS A 170 -5.75 1.55 18.29
C LYS A 170 -4.43 1.53 17.52
N VAL A 171 -4.42 1.05 16.27
CA VAL A 171 -3.20 1.01 15.43
C VAL A 171 -2.63 2.41 15.25
N PHE A 172 -3.49 3.38 14.93
CA PHE A 172 -3.11 4.77 14.74
C PHE A 172 -2.59 5.41 16.02
N ALA A 173 -3.28 5.23 17.15
CA ALA A 173 -2.85 5.77 18.44
C ALA A 173 -1.50 5.21 18.90
N LEU A 174 -1.26 3.91 18.69
CA LEU A 174 0.05 3.30 18.96
C LEU A 174 1.15 3.89 18.08
N ASN A 175 0.84 4.18 16.82
CA ASN A 175 1.80 4.81 15.90
C ASN A 175 2.15 6.25 16.30
N GLU A 176 1.16 7.05 16.69
CA GLU A 176 1.35 8.42 17.18
C GLU A 176 2.09 8.46 18.52
N ALA A 177 1.91 7.46 19.38
CA ALA A 177 2.62 7.34 20.66
C ALA A 177 4.08 6.88 20.51
N ALA A 178 4.43 6.24 19.38
CA ALA A 178 5.80 5.79 19.13
C ALA A 178 6.72 6.97 18.82
N THR A 179 7.72 7.20 19.69
CA THR A 179 8.71 8.27 19.54
C THR A 179 9.72 7.95 18.43
N ASN A 180 10.05 8.94 17.58
CA ASN A 180 11.13 9.02 16.55
C ASN A 180 11.48 7.79 15.67
N ALA A 181 10.82 6.66 15.84
CA ALA A 181 11.13 5.38 15.23
C ALA A 181 9.98 4.87 14.34
N SER A 182 8.91 5.66 14.18
CA SER A 182 7.77 5.32 13.34
C SER A 182 7.58 6.32 12.20
N CYS A 183 6.85 5.89 11.18
CA CYS A 183 6.42 6.73 10.07
C CYS A 183 5.31 7.71 10.48
N VAL A 184 5.11 8.75 9.65
CA VAL A 184 3.93 9.61 9.63
C VAL A 184 2.80 8.85 8.94
N LEU A 185 1.92 8.23 9.74
CA LEU A 185 0.90 7.33 9.22
C LEU A 185 -0.38 8.08 8.83
N ARG A 186 -0.98 7.69 7.70
CA ARG A 186 -2.34 8.05 7.32
C ARG A 186 -3.13 6.79 7.00
N LEU A 187 -4.31 6.66 7.58
CA LEU A 187 -5.19 5.50 7.35
C LEU A 187 -6.49 5.98 6.72
N LEU A 188 -6.97 5.25 5.72
CA LEU A 188 -8.26 5.46 5.09
C LEU A 188 -9.05 4.17 5.28
N LEU A 189 -10.10 4.16 6.09
CA LEU A 189 -11.01 3.00 6.17
C LEU A 189 -12.07 3.15 5.10
N LEU A 190 -12.07 2.22 4.15
CA LEU A 190 -13.07 2.13 3.11
C LEU A 190 -13.88 0.87 3.30
N TYR A 191 -15.20 0.98 3.31
CA TYR A 191 -16.07 -0.20 3.21
C TYR A 191 -16.62 -0.33 1.81
N GLU A 192 -16.79 -1.57 1.36
CA GLU A 192 -17.43 -1.89 0.09
C GLU A 192 -18.67 -2.72 0.35
N LEU A 193 -19.82 -2.26 -0.13
CA LEU A 193 -21.01 -3.10 -0.18
C LEU A 193 -20.81 -4.10 -1.31
N VAL A 194 -20.86 -5.40 -1.01
CA VAL A 194 -20.73 -6.45 -2.04
C VAL A 194 -22.02 -7.27 -2.10
N ILE A 195 -22.49 -7.52 -3.32
CA ILE A 195 -23.65 -8.38 -3.57
C ILE A 195 -23.20 -9.82 -3.72
N ASP A 196 -22.16 -10.04 -4.50
CA ASP A 196 -21.61 -11.37 -4.76
C ASP A 196 -20.55 -11.71 -3.71
N GLU A 197 -20.79 -12.78 -2.95
CA GLU A 197 -19.92 -13.18 -1.83
C GLU A 197 -18.48 -13.45 -2.27
N ALA A 198 -18.27 -13.94 -3.49
CA ALA A 198 -16.93 -14.15 -4.05
C ALA A 198 -16.08 -12.87 -4.09
N LEU A 199 -16.71 -11.68 -4.20
CA LEU A 199 -15.99 -10.40 -4.15
C LEU A 199 -15.46 -10.06 -2.77
N THR A 200 -15.95 -10.69 -1.69
CA THR A 200 -15.37 -10.51 -0.34
C THR A 200 -13.93 -11.01 -0.25
N LEU A 201 -13.50 -11.85 -1.20
CA LEU A 201 -12.15 -12.38 -1.30
C LEU A 201 -11.27 -11.62 -2.31
N LEU A 202 -11.86 -10.70 -3.08
CA LEU A 202 -11.21 -10.00 -4.19
C LEU A 202 -11.19 -8.49 -3.93
N MET A 203 -10.16 -8.06 -3.21
CA MET A 203 -9.94 -6.65 -2.94
C MET A 203 -9.81 -5.84 -4.24
N PRO A 204 -10.46 -4.66 -4.36
CA PRO A 204 -10.34 -3.80 -5.53
C PRO A 204 -9.00 -3.03 -5.52
N ILE A 205 -7.88 -3.74 -5.74
CA ILE A 205 -6.49 -3.26 -5.55
C ILE A 205 -6.24 -1.89 -6.20
N ASN A 206 -6.62 -1.71 -7.46
CA ASN A 206 -6.36 -0.45 -8.19
C ASN A 206 -7.14 0.74 -7.61
N THR A 207 -8.40 0.53 -7.22
CA THR A 207 -9.22 1.57 -6.59
C THR A 207 -8.67 1.95 -5.22
N MET A 208 -8.21 0.95 -4.45
CA MET A 208 -7.58 1.17 -3.14
C MET A 208 -6.24 1.94 -3.26
N ARG A 209 -5.41 1.59 -4.24
CA ARG A 209 -4.16 2.31 -4.57
C ARG A 209 -4.43 3.77 -4.91
N ASN A 210 -5.43 4.04 -5.74
CA ASN A 210 -5.84 5.40 -6.08
C ASN A 210 -6.36 6.17 -4.86
N ALA A 211 -7.16 5.53 -4.01
CA ALA A 211 -7.65 6.12 -2.76
C ALA A 211 -6.50 6.54 -1.83
N ALA A 212 -5.52 5.65 -1.61
CA ALA A 212 -4.34 5.96 -0.82
C ALA A 212 -3.51 7.09 -1.46
N MET A 213 -3.32 7.07 -2.78
CA MET A 213 -2.55 8.10 -3.49
C MET A 213 -3.15 9.50 -3.34
N MET A 214 -4.48 9.66 -3.31
CA MET A 214 -5.14 10.96 -3.08
C MET A 214 -4.85 11.57 -1.70
N ALA A 215 -4.49 10.75 -0.71
CA ALA A 215 -4.13 11.22 0.63
C ALA A 215 -2.62 11.45 0.81
N THR A 216 -1.83 11.37 -0.27
CA THR A 216 -0.41 11.76 -0.27
C THR A 216 -0.26 13.27 -0.52
N ASP A 217 0.73 13.89 0.13
CA ASP A 217 1.01 15.33 0.06
C ASP A 217 2.50 15.65 -0.16
N SER A 218 3.29 14.64 -0.53
CA SER A 218 4.70 14.78 -0.90
C SER A 218 4.86 14.94 -2.41
N GLU A 219 6.00 15.49 -2.82
CA GLU A 219 6.37 15.67 -4.23
C GLU A 219 6.55 14.33 -4.94
N LEU A 220 7.14 13.34 -4.25
CA LEU A 220 7.26 11.97 -4.73
C LEU A 220 6.30 11.04 -3.99
N VAL A 221 5.83 10.03 -4.71
CA VAL A 221 5.05 8.93 -4.16
C VAL A 221 5.71 7.60 -4.53
N ALA A 222 5.58 6.60 -3.68
CA ALA A 222 5.95 5.23 -4.02
C ALA A 222 4.79 4.25 -3.79
N MET A 223 4.49 3.46 -4.80
CA MET A 223 3.53 2.37 -4.73
C MET A 223 4.24 1.15 -4.16
N VAL A 224 3.87 0.76 -2.94
CA VAL A 224 4.50 -0.35 -2.22
C VAL A 224 3.41 -1.22 -1.61
N ASP A 225 3.40 -2.53 -1.87
CA ASP A 225 2.44 -3.43 -1.21
C ASP A 225 2.73 -3.54 0.30
N VAL A 226 1.69 -3.77 1.09
CA VAL A 226 1.75 -3.63 2.57
C VAL A 226 2.68 -4.63 3.25
N ASP A 227 2.98 -5.74 2.59
CA ASP A 227 3.85 -6.81 3.07
C ASP A 227 5.33 -6.55 2.77
N LEU A 228 5.65 -5.43 2.11
CA LEU A 228 6.99 -4.99 1.80
C LEU A 228 7.48 -3.92 2.79
N SER A 229 8.67 -4.15 3.33
CA SER A 229 9.40 -3.21 4.18
C SER A 229 10.50 -2.52 3.40
N ALA A 230 10.72 -1.23 3.65
CA ALA A 230 11.82 -0.50 3.02
C ALA A 230 13.15 -0.74 3.73
N ASN A 231 14.22 -0.80 2.94
CA ASN A 231 15.58 -0.81 3.45
C ASN A 231 15.85 0.40 4.36
N LYS A 232 16.52 0.16 5.49
CA LYS A 232 16.77 1.18 6.52
C LYS A 232 17.69 2.31 6.06
N ASP A 233 18.48 2.10 5.02
CA ASP A 233 19.36 3.09 4.42
C ASP A 233 18.61 4.08 3.52
N LEU A 234 17.38 3.75 3.08
CA LEU A 234 16.54 4.61 2.26
C LEU A 234 16.28 5.96 2.97
N SER A 235 15.74 5.91 4.18
CA SER A 235 15.45 7.10 4.98
C SER A 235 16.71 7.78 5.52
N LYS A 236 17.76 7.00 5.82
CA LYS A 236 18.99 7.51 6.44
C LYS A 236 19.92 8.23 5.48
N SER A 237 20.06 7.71 4.26
CA SER A 237 21.13 8.12 3.34
C SER A 237 20.56 8.70 2.05
N VAL A 238 19.53 8.07 1.47
CA VAL A 238 18.99 8.51 0.17
C VAL A 238 18.10 9.74 0.34
N MET A 239 17.09 9.66 1.21
CA MET A 239 16.09 10.72 1.36
C MET A 239 16.63 11.98 2.05
N ARG A 240 17.78 11.87 2.73
CA ARG A 240 18.42 12.98 3.44
C ARG A 240 19.41 13.78 2.61
N SER A 241 19.67 13.40 1.35
CA SER A 241 20.50 14.21 0.44
C SER A 241 19.62 15.19 -0.35
N PRO A 242 19.62 16.50 -0.03
CA PRO A 242 18.75 17.46 -0.69
C PRO A 242 19.04 17.61 -2.19
N GLU A 243 20.32 17.55 -2.58
CA GLU A 243 20.76 17.64 -3.97
C GLU A 243 20.24 16.45 -4.77
N ARG A 244 20.38 15.24 -4.22
CA ARG A 244 19.89 14.02 -4.85
C ARG A 244 18.37 14.02 -4.97
N MET A 245 17.66 14.48 -3.94
CA MET A 245 16.20 14.55 -3.99
C MET A 245 15.69 15.56 -5.04
N LYS A 246 16.33 16.73 -5.15
CA LYS A 246 16.01 17.71 -6.20
C LYS A 246 16.20 17.12 -7.59
N GLU A 247 17.28 16.37 -7.82
CA GLU A 247 17.53 15.68 -9.08
C GLU A 247 16.43 14.65 -9.39
N ILE A 248 16.07 13.82 -8.42
CA ILE A 248 15.02 12.80 -8.56
C ILE A 248 13.68 13.46 -8.90
N ILE A 249 13.28 14.49 -8.15
CA ILE A 249 12.02 15.23 -8.39
C ILE A 249 12.02 15.85 -9.80
N LEU A 250 13.12 16.51 -10.19
CA LEU A 250 13.25 17.11 -11.52
C LEU A 250 13.07 16.07 -12.63
N HIS A 251 13.73 14.92 -12.50
CA HIS A 251 13.62 13.83 -13.46
C HIS A 251 12.19 13.23 -13.48
N ALA A 252 11.55 13.11 -12.33
CA ALA A 252 10.21 12.56 -12.22
C ALA A 252 9.18 13.46 -12.91
N GLU A 253 9.25 14.77 -12.64
CA GLU A 253 8.30 15.75 -13.16
C GLU A 253 8.54 16.08 -14.64
N LYS A 254 9.81 16.39 -14.99
CA LYS A 254 10.14 16.95 -16.31
C LYS A 254 10.39 15.86 -17.35
N GLN A 255 11.02 14.76 -16.93
CA GLN A 255 11.35 13.66 -17.83
C GLN A 255 10.35 12.49 -17.73
N ARG A 256 9.33 12.62 -16.85
CA ARG A 256 8.27 11.63 -16.64
C ARG A 256 8.76 10.27 -16.17
N MET A 257 9.91 10.27 -15.50
CA MET A 257 10.58 9.07 -15.05
C MET A 257 9.87 8.42 -13.85
N VAL A 258 9.97 7.10 -13.78
CA VAL A 258 9.57 6.30 -12.62
C VAL A 258 10.69 5.38 -12.22
N TRP A 259 10.99 5.33 -10.93
CA TRP A 259 12.05 4.55 -10.33
C TRP A 259 11.47 3.23 -9.89
N ILE A 260 11.86 2.11 -10.49
CA ILE A 260 11.45 0.81 -9.98
C ILE A 260 12.22 0.47 -8.72
N LEU A 261 11.56 -0.15 -7.76
CA LEU A 261 12.12 -0.54 -6.48
C LEU A 261 12.30 -2.08 -6.49
N PRO A 262 13.53 -2.62 -6.60
CA PRO A 262 13.74 -4.05 -6.52
C PRO A 262 13.30 -4.60 -5.16
N ALA A 263 12.73 -5.80 -5.19
CA ALA A 263 12.29 -6.48 -3.98
C ALA A 263 12.79 -7.91 -3.88
N PHE A 264 12.82 -8.41 -2.64
CA PHE A 264 13.33 -9.73 -2.31
C PHE A 264 12.38 -10.47 -1.36
N ASP A 265 12.21 -11.75 -1.65
CA ASP A 265 11.56 -12.74 -0.80
C ASP A 265 12.58 -13.40 0.11
N VAL A 266 12.18 -13.72 1.34
CA VAL A 266 12.91 -14.72 2.13
C VAL A 266 12.62 -16.10 1.58
N SER A 267 13.69 -16.87 1.36
CA SER A 267 13.63 -18.24 0.85
C SER A 267 12.63 -19.09 1.61
N SER A 268 11.87 -19.90 0.87
CA SER A 268 10.98 -20.92 1.46
C SER A 268 11.75 -21.95 2.29
N SER A 269 13.04 -22.19 1.98
CA SER A 269 13.92 -23.11 2.71
C SER A 269 14.35 -22.60 4.10
N VAL A 270 14.23 -21.29 4.36
CA VAL A 270 14.54 -20.72 5.68
C VAL A 270 13.43 -21.11 6.66
N PRO A 271 13.74 -21.72 7.82
CA PRO A 271 12.74 -22.10 8.81
C PRO A 271 11.93 -20.89 9.30
N PRO A 272 10.61 -21.02 9.55
CA PRO A 272 9.75 -19.90 9.93
C PRO A 272 10.29 -19.00 11.07
N PRO A 273 10.88 -19.53 12.16
CA PRO A 273 11.44 -18.70 13.23
C PRO A 273 12.59 -17.78 12.78
N MET A 274 13.32 -18.16 11.73
CA MET A 274 14.48 -17.44 11.21
C MET A 274 14.15 -16.46 10.09
N ARG A 275 12.95 -16.54 9.50
CA ARG A 275 12.60 -15.71 8.33
C ARG A 275 12.64 -14.22 8.64
N ASN A 276 12.14 -13.82 9.82
CA ASN A 276 12.18 -12.44 10.27
C ASN A 276 13.62 -11.95 10.47
N TYR A 277 14.50 -12.79 11.02
CA TYR A 277 15.91 -12.44 11.20
C TYR A 277 16.60 -12.20 9.85
N VAL A 278 16.39 -13.09 8.88
CA VAL A 278 16.95 -12.93 7.52
C VAL A 278 16.41 -11.67 6.84
N ALA A 279 15.10 -11.40 6.95
CA ALA A 279 14.51 -10.19 6.42
C ALA A 279 15.10 -8.92 7.08
N ASP A 280 15.21 -8.89 8.41
CA ASP A 280 15.75 -7.77 9.16
C ASP A 280 17.24 -7.54 8.86
N GLU A 281 18.02 -8.60 8.63
CA GLU A 281 19.41 -8.53 8.17
C GLU A 281 19.48 -7.89 6.79
N ALA A 282 18.71 -8.40 5.82
CA ALA A 282 18.69 -7.86 4.46
C ALA A 282 18.23 -6.40 4.40
N LEU A 283 17.22 -6.02 5.18
CA LEU A 283 16.76 -4.63 5.33
C LEU A 283 17.81 -3.69 5.94
N SER A 284 18.81 -4.25 6.63
CA SER A 284 19.88 -3.50 7.28
C SER A 284 21.15 -3.40 6.43
N VAL A 285 21.23 -4.08 5.28
CA VAL A 285 22.37 -3.97 4.36
C VAL A 285 22.39 -2.55 3.75
N PRO A 286 23.46 -1.77 3.97
CA PRO A 286 23.59 -0.44 3.35
C PRO A 286 23.67 -0.52 1.83
N HIS A 287 23.29 0.56 1.14
CA HIS A 287 23.38 0.62 -0.32
C HIS A 287 24.80 0.35 -0.85
N ALA A 288 25.83 0.84 -0.16
CA ALA A 288 27.23 0.61 -0.54
C ALA A 288 27.66 -0.87 -0.43
N GLU A 289 26.91 -1.70 0.28
CA GLU A 289 27.20 -3.12 0.54
C GLU A 289 26.22 -4.07 -0.18
N LYS A 290 25.60 -3.65 -1.29
CA LYS A 290 24.69 -4.48 -2.09
C LYS A 290 25.23 -5.88 -2.43
N PHE A 291 26.56 -6.04 -2.50
CA PHE A 291 27.20 -7.35 -2.69
C PHE A 291 26.82 -8.37 -1.59
N ARG A 292 26.53 -7.94 -0.36
CA ARG A 292 26.08 -8.83 0.72
C ARG A 292 24.71 -9.43 0.43
N LEU A 293 23.81 -8.67 -0.19
CA LEU A 293 22.50 -9.19 -0.63
C LEU A 293 22.67 -10.17 -1.79
N LYS A 294 23.64 -9.93 -2.67
CA LYS A 294 24.02 -10.89 -3.72
C LYS A 294 24.51 -12.20 -3.11
N ASP A 295 25.33 -12.13 -2.07
CA ASP A 295 25.79 -13.32 -1.34
C ASP A 295 24.62 -14.03 -0.65
N MET A 296 23.72 -13.31 0.02
CA MET A 296 22.50 -13.87 0.61
C MET A 296 21.66 -14.61 -0.44
N TRP A 297 21.58 -14.11 -1.67
CA TRP A 297 20.85 -14.76 -2.76
C TRP A 297 21.60 -15.93 -3.39
N ILE A 298 22.81 -15.71 -3.91
CA ILE A 298 23.52 -16.67 -4.75
C ILE A 298 24.24 -17.72 -3.90
N LYS A 299 24.94 -17.29 -2.86
CA LYS A 299 25.82 -18.16 -2.05
C LYS A 299 25.05 -18.87 -0.95
N TYR A 300 24.23 -18.13 -0.20
CA TYR A 300 23.54 -18.66 0.99
C TYR A 300 22.09 -19.07 0.75
N ARG A 301 21.49 -18.68 -0.39
CA ARG A 301 20.08 -19.01 -0.74
C ARG A 301 19.08 -18.63 0.36
N LEU A 302 19.34 -17.51 1.04
CA LEU A 302 18.52 -16.98 2.13
C LEU A 302 17.41 -16.05 1.64
N ILE A 303 17.67 -15.32 0.56
CA ILE A 303 16.70 -14.44 -0.10
C ILE A 303 16.71 -14.69 -1.61
N PHE A 304 15.65 -14.26 -2.29
CA PHE A 304 15.55 -14.33 -3.75
C PHE A 304 14.91 -13.05 -4.27
N PRO A 305 15.28 -12.57 -5.47
CA PRO A 305 14.46 -11.61 -6.17
C PRO A 305 13.01 -12.06 -6.20
N PHE A 306 12.10 -11.12 -5.92
CA PHE A 306 10.69 -11.43 -5.72
C PHE A 306 10.09 -12.21 -6.91
N ALA A 307 9.15 -13.11 -6.60
CA ALA A 307 8.41 -13.94 -7.55
C ALA A 307 9.24 -14.95 -8.38
N LEU A 308 10.57 -15.03 -8.21
CA LEU A 308 11.37 -16.04 -8.88
C LEU A 308 11.06 -17.47 -8.41
N GLU A 309 10.85 -17.69 -7.10
CA GLU A 309 10.50 -19.03 -6.58
C GLU A 309 9.00 -19.35 -6.68
N ARG A 310 8.14 -18.34 -6.66
CA ARG A 310 6.68 -18.50 -6.43
C ARG A 310 5.81 -18.40 -7.68
N GLY A 311 6.43 -18.33 -8.86
CA GLY A 311 5.76 -18.66 -10.13
C GLY A 311 5.10 -17.51 -10.90
N TYR A 312 5.04 -16.28 -10.37
CA TYR A 312 4.58 -15.11 -11.15
C TYR A 312 5.75 -14.30 -11.71
N THR A 313 6.65 -14.98 -12.44
CA THR A 313 7.85 -14.35 -13.00
C THR A 313 7.51 -13.23 -13.99
N ARG A 314 6.42 -13.35 -14.75
CA ARG A 314 5.96 -12.31 -15.70
C ARG A 314 5.67 -10.95 -15.03
N GLY A 315 5.27 -10.95 -13.77
CA GLY A 315 4.98 -9.71 -13.04
C GLY A 315 6.21 -8.86 -12.72
N HIS A 316 7.40 -9.48 -12.68
CA HIS A 316 8.61 -8.82 -12.15
C HIS A 316 9.90 -9.12 -12.94
N ASN A 317 9.83 -9.91 -14.02
CA ASN A 317 10.99 -10.30 -14.84
C ASN A 317 11.71 -9.12 -15.50
N ALA A 318 11.02 -8.01 -15.78
CA ALA A 318 11.61 -6.83 -16.39
C ALA A 318 12.63 -6.11 -15.49
N THR A 319 12.69 -6.43 -14.18
CA THR A 319 13.76 -5.95 -13.30
C THR A 319 15.03 -6.78 -13.51
N ASN A 320 16.09 -6.16 -14.06
CA ASN A 320 17.39 -6.81 -14.21
C ASN A 320 18.18 -6.81 -12.90
N TYR A 321 17.97 -7.84 -12.07
CA TYR A 321 18.66 -7.98 -10.79
C TYR A 321 20.18 -8.16 -10.94
N GLU A 322 20.67 -8.80 -12.00
CA GLU A 322 22.12 -8.97 -12.21
C GLU A 322 22.81 -7.63 -12.41
N GLU A 323 22.24 -6.78 -13.27
CA GLU A 323 22.69 -5.40 -13.49
C GLU A 323 22.57 -4.57 -12.20
N TRP A 324 21.46 -4.72 -11.47
CA TRP A 324 21.23 -4.00 -10.21
C TRP A 324 22.32 -4.24 -9.16
N PHE A 325 22.82 -5.48 -9.05
CA PHE A 325 23.85 -5.84 -8.08
C PHE A 325 25.22 -5.25 -8.41
N VAL A 326 25.54 -5.03 -9.69
CA VAL A 326 26.86 -4.54 -10.13
C VAL A 326 26.88 -3.04 -10.38
N SER A 327 25.74 -2.45 -10.76
CA SER A 327 25.67 -1.04 -11.10
C SER A 327 25.70 -0.14 -9.87
N GLN A 328 26.48 0.94 -9.99
CA GLN A 328 26.46 2.09 -9.07
C GLN A 328 25.66 3.26 -9.64
N ALA A 329 25.17 3.13 -10.87
CA ALA A 329 24.41 4.12 -11.60
C ALA A 329 22.96 3.65 -11.82
N GLN A 330 22.15 4.57 -12.32
CA GLN A 330 20.81 4.25 -12.81
C GLN A 330 20.97 3.47 -14.12
N TYR A 331 20.08 2.52 -14.39
CA TYR A 331 20.03 1.79 -15.66
C TYR A 331 18.60 1.82 -16.22
N PRO A 332 18.37 1.56 -17.51
CA PRO A 332 17.01 1.46 -18.04
C PRO A 332 16.38 0.09 -17.73
N ALA A 333 15.09 0.09 -17.41
CA ALA A 333 14.26 -1.12 -17.54
C ALA A 333 13.17 -0.87 -18.55
N TYR A 334 12.86 -1.90 -19.33
CA TYR A 334 11.86 -1.83 -20.38
C TYR A 334 10.58 -2.46 -19.86
N TYR A 335 9.48 -1.74 -20.01
CA TYR A 335 8.17 -2.26 -19.66
C TYR A 335 7.81 -3.45 -20.54
N GLU A 336 7.26 -4.48 -19.92
CA GLU A 336 6.70 -5.65 -20.58
C GLU A 336 5.22 -5.79 -20.20
N GLU A 337 4.41 -6.36 -21.09
CA GLU A 337 3.00 -6.58 -20.80
C GLU A 337 2.84 -7.53 -19.60
N GLY A 338 2.12 -7.06 -18.57
CA GLY A 338 1.94 -7.78 -17.30
C GLY A 338 2.97 -7.42 -16.24
N TYR A 339 3.91 -6.52 -16.52
CA TYR A 339 4.86 -6.02 -15.53
C TYR A 339 4.16 -5.15 -14.48
N GLU A 340 4.26 -5.55 -13.22
CA GLU A 340 3.64 -4.90 -12.07
C GLU A 340 4.73 -4.46 -11.06
N PRO A 341 5.53 -3.45 -11.39
CA PRO A 341 6.60 -3.03 -10.51
C PRO A 341 6.07 -2.30 -9.28
N TRP A 342 6.85 -2.35 -8.20
CA TRP A 342 6.84 -1.27 -7.22
C TRP A 342 7.69 -0.14 -7.75
N PHE A 343 7.20 1.09 -7.62
CA PHE A 343 7.87 2.23 -8.20
C PHE A 343 7.75 3.46 -7.30
N MET A 344 8.66 4.39 -7.51
CA MET A 344 8.58 5.78 -7.05
C MET A 344 8.41 6.69 -8.26
N ALA A 345 7.54 7.68 -8.16
CA ALA A 345 7.24 8.63 -9.23
C ALA A 345 6.91 10.01 -8.65
N SER A 346 6.82 11.01 -9.52
CA SER A 346 6.19 12.29 -9.18
C SER A 346 4.69 12.04 -8.97
N ARG A 347 4.15 12.68 -7.92
CA ARG A 347 2.70 12.73 -7.68
C ARG A 347 2.01 13.55 -8.75
#